data_AF-A0A7W1YTM5-F1
#
_entry.id   AF-A0A7W1YTM5-F1
#
_cell.length_a   1.000
_cell.length_b   1.000
_cell.length_c   1.000
_cell.angle_alpha   90.00
_cell.angle_beta   90.00
_cell.angle_gamma   90.00
#
_symmetry.space_group_name_H-M   'P 1'
#
loop_
_entity.id
_entity.type
_entity.pdbx_description
1 polymer ?
#
loop_
_entity_poly.entity_id
_entity_poly.type
_entity_poly.pdbx_seq_one_letter_code
_entity_poly.pdbx_strand_id
1 'polypeptide(L)'
;MVSLLAAWLWVQALAGRPALPLPSGLGAMTPMLIILVLFALILVGPMLGAGRSPHVLYRPSEIDISLDDVRGAGIVKEEVVRTLNLFLAYKTFRDRMGGTPRRAILFEGPPGTGKTYMAKAMAAEAGVPFLFVSSSAFQSMYYGQTNRKIR
;
A
#
# COMPACT_ATOMS: atom_id res chain seq x y z
N MET A 1 -10.23 2.80 -25.97
CA MET A 1 -11.65 3.16 -25.77
C MET A 1 -11.83 4.64 -25.45
N VAL A 2 -11.09 5.21 -24.49
CA VAL A 2 -11.15 6.65 -24.13
C VAL A 2 -10.70 7.58 -25.26
N SER A 3 -9.69 7.18 -26.05
CA SER A 3 -9.14 7.98 -27.16
C SER A 3 -10.10 8.22 -28.32
N LEU A 4 -10.93 7.23 -28.67
CA LEU A 4 -11.94 7.35 -29.73
C LEU A 4 -13.10 8.26 -29.30
N LEU A 5 -13.49 8.18 -28.04
CA LEU A 5 -14.56 9.00 -27.48
C LEU A 5 -14.12 10.48 -27.36
N ALA A 6 -12.85 10.72 -27.02
CA ALA A 6 -12.26 12.05 -27.01
C ALA A 6 -12.17 12.66 -28.42
N ALA A 7 -11.76 11.88 -29.42
CA ALA A 7 -11.69 12.35 -30.80
C ALA A 7 -13.08 12.71 -31.36
N TRP A 8 -14.09 11.90 -31.06
CA TRP A 8 -15.48 12.17 -31.48
C TRP A 8 -16.06 13.44 -30.82
N LEU A 9 -15.75 13.68 -29.54
CA LEU A 9 -16.15 14.90 -28.83
C LEU A 9 -15.45 16.15 -29.38
N TRP A 10 -14.17 16.05 -29.77
CA TRP A 10 -13.45 17.17 -30.38
C TRP A 10 -14.00 17.54 -31.76
N VAL A 11 -14.36 16.54 -32.57
CA VAL A 11 -15.00 16.76 -33.89
C VAL A 11 -16.37 17.42 -33.73
N GLN A 12 -17.16 17.01 -32.73
CA GLN A 12 -18.43 17.65 -32.39
C GLN A 12 -18.25 19.10 -31.91
N ALA A 13 -17.25 19.36 -31.06
CA ALA A 13 -16.93 20.69 -30.56
C ALA A 13 -16.50 21.65 -31.68
N LEU A 14 -15.70 21.19 -32.66
CA LEU A 14 -15.34 21.98 -33.84
C LEU A 14 -16.52 22.21 -34.79
N ALA A 15 -17.46 21.27 -34.87
CA ALA A 15 -18.63 21.37 -35.74
C ALA A 15 -19.75 22.28 -35.19
N GLY A 16 -19.59 22.85 -33.99
CA GLY A 16 -20.59 23.73 -33.36
C GLY A 16 -21.92 23.04 -33.05
N ARG A 17 -21.97 21.70 -33.09
CA ARG A 17 -23.16 20.90 -32.80
C ARG A 17 -23.05 20.35 -31.38
N PRO A 18 -24.11 20.46 -30.55
CA PRO A 18 -24.10 19.85 -29.23
C PRO A 18 -24.07 18.32 -29.41
N ALA A 19 -23.09 17.67 -28.79
CA ALA A 19 -22.84 16.23 -28.97
C ALA A 19 -23.94 15.30 -28.44
N LEU A 20 -24.92 15.87 -27.76
CA LEU A 20 -26.07 15.19 -27.20
C LEU A 20 -27.33 15.97 -27.64
N PRO A 21 -28.39 15.32 -28.14
CA PRO A 21 -29.65 16.00 -28.43
C PRO A 21 -30.27 16.45 -27.11
N LEU A 22 -29.93 17.68 -26.69
CA LEU A 22 -30.42 18.28 -25.47
C LEU A 22 -31.73 19.01 -25.75
N PRO A 23 -32.72 18.93 -24.84
CA PRO A 23 -33.96 19.70 -24.93
C PRO A 23 -33.66 21.19 -25.18
N SER A 24 -34.40 21.82 -26.07
CA SER A 24 -34.16 23.16 -26.64
C SER A 24 -34.08 24.33 -25.63
N GLY A 25 -34.35 24.10 -24.34
CA GLY A 25 -34.19 25.07 -23.25
C GLY A 25 -32.86 24.98 -22.47
N LEU A 26 -32.02 23.97 -22.72
CA LEU A 26 -30.80 23.73 -21.95
C LEU A 26 -29.52 24.21 -22.65
N GLY A 27 -29.60 24.68 -23.90
CA GLY A 27 -28.44 25.04 -24.71
C GLY A 27 -27.51 26.07 -24.05
N ALA A 28 -28.06 27.09 -23.38
CA ALA A 28 -27.27 28.10 -22.67
C ALA A 28 -26.64 27.59 -21.36
N MET A 29 -27.19 26.53 -20.76
CA MET A 29 -26.71 25.95 -19.49
C MET A 29 -25.79 24.75 -19.69
N THR A 30 -25.63 24.26 -20.92
CA THR A 30 -24.72 23.16 -21.26
C THR A 30 -23.28 23.36 -20.78
N PRO A 31 -22.61 24.53 -20.97
CA PRO A 31 -21.26 24.71 -20.45
C PRO A 31 -21.22 24.69 -18.91
N MET A 32 -22.24 25.23 -18.26
CA MET A 32 -22.34 25.24 -16.79
C MET A 32 -22.51 23.83 -16.22
N LEU A 33 -23.34 23.00 -16.86
CA LEU A 33 -23.55 21.61 -16.45
C LEU A 33 -22.30 20.75 -16.67
N ILE A 34 -21.58 20.96 -17.78
CA ILE A 34 -20.32 20.26 -18.04
C ILE A 34 -19.28 20.61 -16.97
N ILE A 35 -19.14 21.90 -16.63
CA ILE A 35 -18.22 22.35 -15.58
C ILE A 35 -18.62 21.76 -14.22
N LEU A 36 -19.91 21.76 -13.87
CA LEU A 36 -20.41 21.20 -12.62
C LEU A 36 -20.12 19.70 -12.50
N VAL A 37 -20.36 18.93 -13.57
CA VAL A 37 -20.06 17.50 -13.62
C VAL A 37 -18.56 17.25 -13.54
N LEU A 38 -17.75 18.03 -14.26
CA LEU A 38 -16.29 17.89 -14.25
C LEU A 38 -15.71 18.23 -12.87
N PHE A 39 -16.21 19.28 -12.23
CA PHE A 39 -15.84 19.67 -10.86
C PHE A 39 -16.24 18.59 -9.84
N ALA A 40 -17.45 18.05 -9.93
CA ALA A 40 -17.90 16.95 -9.09
C ALA A 40 -17.04 15.69 -9.28
N LEU A 41 -16.63 15.38 -10.52
CA LEU A 41 -15.80 14.22 -10.82
C LEU A 41 -14.36 14.38 -10.29
N ILE A 42 -13.80 15.59 -10.37
CA ILE A 42 -12.49 15.92 -9.78
C ILE A 42 -12.54 15.87 -8.24
N LEU A 43 -13.66 16.25 -7.63
CA LEU A 43 -13.81 16.23 -6.17
C LEU A 43 -14.07 14.81 -5.63
N VAL A 44 -14.95 14.05 -6.26
CA VAL A 44 -15.39 12.73 -5.78
C VAL A 44 -14.45 11.60 -6.25
N GLY A 45 -13.85 11.73 -7.43
CA GLY A 45 -12.97 10.72 -8.02
C GLY A 45 -11.83 10.27 -7.09
N PRO A 46 -11.03 11.19 -6.52
CA PRO A 46 -9.96 10.85 -5.59
C PRO A 46 -10.46 10.20 -4.30
N MET A 47 -11.66 10.54 -3.80
CA MET A 47 -12.22 9.94 -2.58
C MET A 47 -12.57 8.46 -2.77
N LEU A 48 -12.99 8.05 -3.97
CA LEU A 48 -13.27 6.64 -4.27
C LEU A 48 -11.98 5.80 -4.39
N GLY A 49 -10.87 6.41 -4.82
CA GLY A 49 -9.58 5.74 -4.97
C GLY A 49 -8.71 5.67 -3.71
N ALA A 50 -8.96 6.52 -2.70
CA ALA A 50 -8.11 6.70 -1.52
C ALA A 50 -8.12 5.53 -0.51
N GLY A 51 -8.92 4.50 -0.74
CA GLY A 51 -9.10 3.37 0.18
C GLY A 51 -8.12 2.20 0.02
N ARG A 52 -7.09 2.29 -0.82
CA ARG A 52 -6.12 1.19 -1.00
C ARG A 52 -5.12 1.16 0.17
N SER A 53 -5.02 0.02 0.85
CA SER A 53 -4.07 -0.18 1.94
C SER A 53 -2.63 -0.03 1.42
N PRO A 54 -1.81 0.84 2.03
CA PRO A 54 -0.51 1.24 1.48
C PRO A 54 0.60 0.26 1.88
N HIS A 55 0.35 -1.04 1.72
CA HIS A 55 1.34 -2.06 2.04
C HIS A 55 2.10 -2.49 0.79
N VAL A 56 3.41 -2.63 0.93
CA VAL A 56 4.25 -3.28 -0.07
C VAL A 56 4.51 -4.70 0.42
N LEU A 57 4.04 -5.69 -0.33
CA LEU A 57 4.28 -7.10 -0.05
C LEU A 57 5.48 -7.55 -0.88
N TYR A 58 6.57 -7.94 -0.22
CA TYR A 58 7.70 -8.59 -0.86
C TYR A 58 7.55 -10.09 -0.70
N ARG A 59 7.59 -10.83 -1.81
CA ARG A 59 7.58 -12.29 -1.78
C ARG A 59 8.97 -12.81 -1.39
N PRO A 60 9.10 -14.00 -0.79
CA PRO A 60 10.41 -14.57 -0.47
C PRO A 60 11.38 -14.61 -1.66
N SER A 61 10.87 -14.89 -2.86
CA SER A 61 11.66 -14.92 -4.11
C SER A 61 12.17 -13.55 -4.58
N GLU A 62 11.64 -12.45 -4.04
CA GLU A 62 12.02 -11.07 -4.38
C GLU A 62 12.98 -10.47 -3.34
N ILE A 63 13.25 -11.18 -2.24
CA ILE A 63 14.14 -10.74 -1.18
C ILE A 63 15.54 -11.30 -1.44
N ASP A 64 16.42 -10.49 -2.03
CA ASP A 64 17.81 -10.85 -2.36
C ASP A 64 18.78 -10.59 -1.19
N ILE A 65 18.37 -10.92 0.04
CA ILE A 65 19.14 -10.63 1.26
C ILE A 65 19.08 -11.84 2.18
N SER A 66 20.24 -12.34 2.60
CA SER A 66 20.36 -13.37 3.64
C SER A 66 20.81 -12.78 4.98
N LEU A 67 20.59 -13.54 6.06
CA LEU A 67 21.10 -13.20 7.39
C LEU A 67 22.64 -13.13 7.43
N ASP A 68 23.33 -13.79 6.49
CA ASP A 68 24.78 -13.77 6.38
C ASP A 68 25.35 -12.47 5.81
N ASP A 69 24.53 -11.70 5.10
CA ASP A 69 24.90 -10.38 4.59
C ASP A 69 24.90 -9.31 5.70
N VAL A 70 24.30 -9.61 6.86
CA VAL A 70 24.23 -8.69 7.99
C VAL A 70 25.56 -8.68 8.76
N ARG A 71 26.30 -7.57 8.68
CA ARG A 71 27.58 -7.38 9.38
C ARG A 71 27.46 -6.52 10.64
N GLY A 72 28.30 -6.80 11.63
CA GLY A 72 28.49 -5.94 12.82
C GLY A 72 27.44 -6.04 13.93
N ALA A 73 26.44 -6.93 13.80
CA ALA A 73 25.32 -7.05 14.73
C ALA A 73 25.19 -8.48 15.33
N GLY A 74 26.29 -9.08 15.78
CA GLY A 74 26.32 -10.49 16.22
C GLY A 74 25.28 -10.86 17.28
N ILE A 75 25.18 -10.07 18.35
CA ILE A 75 24.21 -10.31 19.44
C ILE A 75 22.77 -10.24 18.93
N VAL A 76 22.46 -9.24 18.09
CA VAL A 76 21.12 -9.08 17.50
C VAL A 76 20.82 -10.22 16.54
N LYS A 77 21.82 -10.67 15.77
CA LYS A 77 21.71 -11.82 14.86
C LYS A 77 21.37 -13.09 15.62
N GLU A 78 22.05 -13.35 16.72
CA GLU A 78 21.79 -14.52 17.55
C GLU A 78 20.37 -14.51 18.15
N GLU A 79 19.89 -13.36 18.64
CA GLU A 79 18.54 -13.23 19.18
C GLU A 79 17.46 -13.36 18.09
N VAL A 80 17.72 -12.85 16.88
CA VAL A 80 16.85 -13.04 15.72
C VAL A 80 16.79 -14.51 15.32
N VAL A 81 17.92 -15.22 15.26
CA VAL A 81 17.97 -16.67 14.98
C VAL A 81 17.19 -17.46 16.03
N ARG A 82 17.37 -17.16 17.31
CA ARG A 82 16.61 -17.81 18.39
C ARG A 82 15.10 -17.56 18.22
N THR A 83 14.71 -16.34 17.87
CA THR A 83 13.30 -16.00 17.67
C THR A 83 12.72 -16.70 16.43
N LEU A 84 13.49 -16.78 15.35
CA LEU A 84 13.14 -17.55 14.15
C LEU A 84 12.94 -19.03 14.46
N ASN A 85 13.86 -19.65 15.21
CA ASN A 85 13.76 -21.05 15.60
C ASN A 85 12.49 -21.31 16.41
N LEU A 86 12.13 -20.42 17.35
CA LEU A 86 10.89 -20.52 18.11
C LEU A 86 9.64 -20.34 17.22
N PHE A 87 9.70 -19.44 16.25
CA PHE A 87 8.62 -19.20 15.29
C PHE A 87 8.38 -20.44 14.41
N LEU A 88 9.44 -21.03 13.85
CA LEU A 88 9.36 -22.23 13.01
C LEU A 88 8.94 -23.47 13.83
N ALA A 89 9.38 -23.57 15.09
CA ALA A 89 9.02 -24.65 16.01
C ALA A 89 7.71 -24.39 16.81
N TYR A 90 6.89 -23.41 16.40
CA TYR A 90 5.74 -22.93 17.17
C TYR A 90 4.80 -24.05 17.65
N LYS A 91 4.45 -25.00 16.78
CA LYS A 91 3.55 -26.12 17.14
C LYS A 91 4.12 -26.94 18.30
N THR A 92 5.38 -27.37 18.19
CA THR A 92 6.07 -28.15 19.22
C THR A 92 6.21 -27.36 20.52
N PHE A 93 6.57 -26.08 20.42
CA PHE A 93 6.75 -25.20 21.58
C PHE A 93 5.45 -25.00 22.36
N ARG A 94 4.34 -24.73 21.66
CA ARG A 94 3.04 -24.55 22.28
C ARG A 94 2.49 -25.85 22.86
N ASP A 95 2.51 -26.92 22.08
CA ASP A 95 1.78 -28.15 22.41
C ASP A 95 2.53 -29.02 23.44
N ARG A 96 3.87 -28.97 23.48
CA ARG A 96 4.69 -29.78 24.41
C ARG A 96 5.28 -29.01 25.58
N MET A 97 5.62 -27.74 25.39
CA MET A 97 6.23 -26.92 26.46
C MET A 97 5.25 -25.93 27.10
N GLY A 98 4.02 -25.81 26.59
CA GLY A 98 3.00 -24.91 27.13
C GLY A 98 3.35 -23.42 27.02
N GLY A 99 4.38 -23.07 26.27
CA GLY A 99 4.89 -21.72 26.16
C GLY A 99 4.14 -20.88 25.12
N THR A 100 4.13 -19.56 25.32
CA THR A 100 3.67 -18.60 24.29
C THR A 100 4.88 -18.05 23.53
N PRO A 101 4.92 -18.12 22.19
CA PRO A 101 6.03 -17.57 21.42
C PRO A 101 6.02 -16.04 21.51
N ARG A 102 7.17 -15.44 21.21
CA ARG A 102 7.27 -13.99 21.05
C ARG A 102 6.36 -13.53 19.90
N ARG A 103 5.59 -12.46 20.14
CA ARG A 103 4.62 -11.92 19.17
C ARG A 103 5.21 -10.83 18.26
N ALA A 104 6.24 -10.13 18.72
CA ALA A 104 6.85 -9.02 18.00
C ALA A 104 8.31 -8.85 18.40
N ILE A 105 9.09 -8.25 17.50
CA ILE A 105 10.46 -7.78 17.72
C ILE A 105 10.48 -6.29 17.44
N LEU A 106 11.10 -5.51 18.33
CA LEU A 106 11.36 -4.10 18.11
C LEU A 106 12.86 -3.90 17.88
N PHE A 107 13.21 -3.32 16.74
CA PHE A 107 14.58 -2.90 16.45
C PHE A 107 14.76 -1.42 16.76
N GLU A 108 15.64 -1.10 17.71
CA GLU A 108 15.94 0.28 18.11
C GLU A 108 17.41 0.64 17.81
N GLY A 109 17.68 1.92 17.54
CA GLY A 109 19.02 2.48 17.44
C GLY A 109 19.14 3.62 16.42
N PRO A 110 20.34 4.16 16.21
CA PRO A 110 20.59 5.22 15.23
C PRO A 110 20.16 4.86 13.79
N PRO A 111 19.81 5.83 12.93
CA PRO A 111 19.52 5.55 11.53
C PRO A 111 20.76 4.92 10.83
N GLY A 112 20.53 4.03 9.87
CA GLY A 112 21.61 3.39 9.10
C GLY A 112 22.21 2.12 9.70
N THR A 113 21.81 1.67 10.89
CA THR A 113 22.35 0.45 11.52
C THR A 113 21.76 -0.87 11.01
N GLY A 114 21.15 -0.88 9.82
CA GLY A 114 20.66 -2.11 9.19
C GLY A 114 19.38 -2.72 9.79
N LYS A 115 18.59 -2.00 10.60
CA LYS A 115 17.33 -2.53 11.20
C LYS A 115 16.34 -3.09 10.17
N THR A 116 16.04 -2.32 9.13
CA THR A 116 15.16 -2.76 8.03
C THR A 116 15.78 -3.89 7.23
N TYR A 117 17.11 -3.88 7.10
CA TYR A 117 17.86 -4.93 6.40
C TYR A 117 17.77 -6.26 7.16
N MET A 118 17.92 -6.22 8.49
CA MET A 118 17.77 -7.37 9.39
C MET A 118 16.36 -7.97 9.34
N ALA A 119 15.32 -7.13 9.33
CA ALA A 119 13.94 -7.59 9.24
C ALA A 119 13.64 -8.29 7.90
N LYS A 120 14.21 -7.79 6.78
CA LYS A 120 14.09 -8.44 5.47
C LYS A 120 14.83 -9.78 5.42
N ALA A 121 16.07 -9.82 5.92
CA ALA A 121 16.87 -11.04 6.03
C ALA A 121 16.15 -12.12 6.86
N MET A 122 15.57 -11.71 8.00
CA MET A 122 14.78 -12.61 8.85
C MET A 122 13.58 -13.22 8.11
N ALA A 123 12.87 -12.43 7.29
CA ALA A 123 11.74 -12.93 6.51
C ALA A 123 12.18 -13.88 5.38
N ALA A 124 13.33 -13.61 4.75
CA ALA A 124 13.94 -14.48 3.75
C ALA A 124 14.30 -15.85 4.36
N GLU A 125 14.98 -15.88 5.51
CA GLU A 125 15.32 -17.12 6.23
C GLU A 125 14.09 -17.92 6.67
N ALA A 126 13.02 -17.24 7.08
CA ALA A 126 11.76 -17.89 7.41
C ALA A 126 10.97 -18.39 6.19
N GLY A 127 11.33 -17.96 4.97
CA GLY A 127 10.59 -18.28 3.75
C GLY A 127 9.18 -17.68 3.71
N VAL A 128 8.94 -16.57 4.40
CA VAL A 128 7.61 -15.94 4.51
C VAL A 128 7.55 -14.59 3.80
N PRO A 129 6.38 -14.15 3.30
CA PRO A 129 6.24 -12.83 2.71
C PRO A 129 6.56 -11.72 3.72
N PHE A 130 7.30 -10.69 3.27
CA PHE A 130 7.62 -9.52 4.08
C PHE A 130 6.66 -8.37 3.77
N LEU A 131 5.81 -8.04 4.73
CA LEU A 131 4.89 -6.91 4.64
C LEU A 131 5.57 -5.64 5.15
N PHE A 132 5.84 -4.69 4.26
CA PHE A 132 6.39 -3.40 4.62
C PHE A 132 5.33 -2.31 4.56
N VAL A 133 5.21 -1.55 5.65
CA VAL A 133 4.37 -0.35 5.72
C VAL A 133 5.18 0.77 6.36
N SER A 134 5.30 1.90 5.67
CA SER A 134 5.93 3.08 6.26
C SER A 134 4.97 3.78 7.21
N SER A 135 5.47 4.32 8.33
CA SER A 135 4.64 5.04 9.30
C SER A 135 3.91 6.23 8.67
N SER A 136 4.55 6.90 7.71
CA SER A 136 3.95 8.00 6.94
C SER A 136 2.74 7.57 6.11
N ALA A 137 2.66 6.31 5.69
CA ALA A 137 1.56 5.84 4.87
C ALA A 137 0.20 5.79 5.59
N PHE A 138 0.24 5.71 6.93
CA PHE A 138 -0.95 5.77 7.78
C PHE A 138 -1.51 7.18 7.93
N GLN A 139 -0.71 8.22 7.67
CA GLN A 139 -1.20 9.59 7.68
C GLN A 139 -2.10 9.82 6.46
N SER A 140 -3.29 10.34 6.70
CA SER A 140 -4.29 10.65 5.67
C SER A 140 -4.86 12.02 5.94
N MET A 141 -5.04 12.84 4.90
CA MET A 141 -5.60 14.19 5.02
C MET A 141 -7.09 14.20 5.43
N TYR A 142 -7.78 13.07 5.30
CA TYR A 142 -9.21 12.92 5.57
C TYR A 142 -9.45 12.07 6.83
N TYR A 143 -10.29 12.58 7.74
CA TYR A 143 -10.67 11.91 8.96
C TYR A 143 -11.32 10.54 8.66
N GLY A 144 -10.97 9.50 9.43
CA GLY A 144 -11.49 8.14 9.25
C GLY A 144 -10.79 7.27 8.18
N GLN A 145 -10.02 7.85 7.25
CA GLN A 145 -9.27 7.07 6.27
C GLN A 145 -8.10 6.28 6.86
N THR A 146 -7.51 6.75 7.96
CA THR A 146 -6.45 6.03 8.68
C THR A 146 -6.95 4.70 9.24
N ASN A 147 -8.12 4.65 9.90
CA ASN A 147 -8.66 3.40 10.44
C ASN A 147 -8.96 2.38 9.34
N ARG A 148 -9.40 2.85 8.17
CA ARG A 148 -9.65 2.00 7.00
C ARG A 148 -8.38 1.41 6.39
N LYS A 149 -7.21 2.04 6.59
CA LYS A 149 -5.91 1.52 6.14
C LYS A 149 -5.29 0.51 7.11
N ILE A 150 -5.68 0.54 8.39
CA ILE A 150 -5.12 -0.31 9.46
C ILE A 150 -5.86 -1.66 9.54
N ARG A 151 -7.17 -1.66 9.33
CA ARG A 151 -8.03 -2.85 9.42
C ARG A 151 -8.04 -3.65 8.12
#